data_AF-A0A4R4G498-F1
#
_entry.id   AF-A0A4R4G498-F1
#
_cell.length_a   1.000
_cell.length_b   1.000
_cell.length_c   1.000
_cell.angle_alpha   90.00
_cell.angle_beta   90.00
_cell.angle_gamma   90.00
#
_symmetry.space_group_name_H-M   'P 1'
#
loop_
_entity.id
_entity.type
_entity.pdbx_description
1 polymer ?
#
loop_
_entity_poly.entity_id
_entity_poly.type
_entity_poly.pdbx_seq_one_letter_code
_entity_poly.pdbx_strand_id
1 'polypeptide(L)'
;MAMYKDSEITAAMIQDKFPSVATEIVASASAETGITITAASLRETHPDVVAEIVAGATANQSEAVATAVAAEQKRIADIQALSRPGYESIISKALSDTKVTPEQVKIKMFDAMNSKRTETASAHSADGESLGKDLVELGGGSADGADANTSDDEKAVAAMAEAGKKARGEM
;
A
#
# COMPACT_ATOMS: atom_id res chain seq x y z
N MET A 1 14.69 -7.45 -17.62
CA MET A 1 15.52 -7.38 -18.83
C MET A 1 15.56 -8.78 -19.42
N ALA A 2 14.65 -9.09 -20.34
CA ALA A 2 14.66 -10.41 -20.98
C ALA A 2 15.84 -10.43 -21.94
N MET A 3 16.92 -11.11 -21.56
CA MET A 3 17.99 -11.47 -22.47
C MET A 3 17.39 -12.46 -23.47
N TYR A 4 17.07 -12.00 -24.67
CA TYR A 4 16.83 -12.89 -25.79
C TYR A 4 18.12 -13.69 -25.99
N LYS A 5 18.05 -15.01 -25.78
CA LYS A 5 19.16 -15.89 -26.12
C LYS A 5 19.30 -15.86 -27.63
N ASP A 6 20.53 -15.76 -28.13
CA ASP A 6 20.88 -15.65 -29.56
C ASP A 6 20.31 -16.78 -30.45
N SER A 7 19.66 -17.79 -29.86
CA SER A 7 19.09 -18.97 -30.52
C SER A 7 17.64 -18.83 -31.01
N GLU A 8 16.95 -17.70 -30.81
CA GLU A 8 15.49 -17.63 -31.04
C GLU A 8 15.00 -16.46 -31.93
N ILE A 9 15.90 -15.75 -32.63
CA ILE A 9 15.45 -14.72 -33.58
C ILE A 9 15.03 -15.41 -34.89
N THR A 10 13.72 -15.59 -35.07
CA THR A 10 13.15 -16.15 -36.30
C THR A 10 12.80 -15.07 -37.31
N ALA A 11 12.79 -15.42 -38.60
CA ALA A 11 12.35 -14.52 -39.68
C ALA A 11 10.96 -13.91 -39.42
N ALA A 12 10.05 -14.69 -38.82
CA ALA A 12 8.71 -14.22 -38.44
C ALA A 12 8.75 -13.12 -37.37
N MET A 13 9.66 -13.20 -36.39
CA MET A 13 9.82 -12.16 -35.36
C MET A 13 10.41 -10.87 -35.91
N ILE A 14 11.31 -10.97 -36.89
CA ILE A 14 11.87 -9.80 -37.60
C ILE A 14 10.77 -9.14 -38.44
N GLN A 15 9.91 -9.93 -39.09
CA GLN A 15 8.84 -9.42 -39.95
C GLN A 15 7.70 -8.74 -39.19
N ASP A 16 7.40 -9.20 -37.98
CA ASP A 16 6.39 -8.59 -37.09
C ASP A 16 6.90 -7.28 -36.45
N LYS A 17 8.18 -7.23 -36.05
CA LYS A 17 8.74 -6.09 -35.32
C LYS A 17 9.45 -5.04 -36.17
N PHE A 18 9.94 -5.43 -37.35
CA PHE A 18 10.72 -4.59 -38.26
C PHE A 18 10.27 -4.79 -39.72
N PRO A 19 9.01 -4.46 -40.05
CA PRO A 19 8.40 -4.77 -41.35
C PRO A 19 9.05 -4.04 -42.53
N SER A 20 9.73 -2.91 -42.29
CA SER A 20 10.46 -2.11 -43.29
C SER A 20 11.68 -2.83 -43.88
N VAL A 21 12.27 -3.78 -43.14
CA VAL A 21 13.59 -4.38 -43.45
C VAL A 21 13.56 -5.91 -43.48
N ALA A 22 12.41 -6.51 -43.16
CA ALA A 22 12.19 -7.94 -43.19
C ALA A 22 12.47 -8.56 -44.57
N THR A 23 12.21 -7.84 -45.66
CA THR A 23 12.36 -8.37 -47.02
C THR A 23 13.82 -8.54 -47.42
N GLU A 24 14.72 -7.61 -47.03
CA GLU A 24 16.16 -7.67 -47.33
C GLU A 24 16.92 -8.64 -46.42
N ILE A 25 16.53 -8.72 -45.14
CA ILE A 25 17.14 -9.65 -44.17
C ILE A 25 16.72 -11.09 -44.48
N VAL A 26 15.47 -11.33 -44.88
CA VAL A 26 15.03 -12.65 -45.32
C VAL A 26 15.67 -13.02 -46.66
N ALA A 27 15.84 -12.07 -47.59
CA ALA A 27 16.53 -12.32 -48.85
C ALA A 27 18.00 -12.73 -48.67
N SER A 28 18.74 -12.07 -47.76
CA SER A 28 20.11 -12.43 -47.39
C SER A 28 20.20 -13.78 -46.64
N ALA A 29 19.21 -14.10 -45.79
CA ALA A 29 19.09 -15.43 -45.15
C ALA A 29 18.85 -16.57 -46.17
N SER A 30 18.14 -16.26 -47.25
CA SER A 30 17.70 -17.24 -48.26
C SER A 30 18.74 -17.47 -49.34
N ALA A 31 19.60 -16.48 -49.61
CA ALA A 31 20.58 -16.50 -50.69
C ALA A 31 21.84 -17.32 -50.35
N GLU A 32 22.19 -17.46 -49.06
CA GLU A 32 23.34 -18.25 -48.60
C GLU A 32 22.90 -19.38 -47.67
N THR A 33 22.67 -20.56 -48.25
CA THR A 33 22.46 -21.80 -47.47
C THR A 33 23.63 -22.02 -46.51
N GLY A 34 23.39 -21.78 -45.21
CA GLY A 34 24.35 -22.06 -44.13
C GLY A 34 24.76 -20.88 -43.27
N ILE A 35 24.37 -19.63 -43.59
CA ILE A 35 24.62 -18.50 -42.69
C ILE A 35 23.62 -18.53 -41.53
N THR A 36 24.15 -18.73 -40.32
CA THR A 36 23.40 -18.43 -39.09
C THR A 36 23.32 -16.92 -38.98
N ILE A 37 22.13 -16.33 -39.14
CA ILE A 37 21.92 -14.90 -38.91
C ILE A 37 22.12 -14.64 -37.41
N THR A 38 23.25 -14.05 -37.07
CA THR A 38 23.58 -13.61 -35.72
C THR A 38 23.59 -12.09 -35.65
N ALA A 39 23.50 -11.53 -34.44
CA ALA A 39 23.63 -10.09 -34.25
C ALA A 39 24.99 -9.54 -34.73
N ALA A 40 26.03 -10.40 -34.77
CA ALA A 40 27.34 -10.05 -35.31
C ALA A 40 27.33 -9.97 -36.83
N SER A 41 26.78 -10.98 -37.52
CA SER A 41 26.69 -10.97 -38.98
C SER A 41 25.80 -9.84 -39.49
N LEU A 42 24.68 -9.55 -38.81
CA LEU A 42 23.81 -8.40 -39.12
C LEU A 42 24.53 -7.04 -38.99
N ARG A 43 25.40 -6.85 -37.98
CA ARG A 43 26.18 -5.61 -37.84
C ARG A 43 27.19 -5.42 -38.96
N GLU A 44 27.72 -6.51 -39.50
CA GLU A 44 28.76 -6.49 -40.51
C GLU A 44 28.18 -6.32 -41.92
N THR A 45 27.06 -6.99 -42.22
CA THR A 45 26.45 -6.97 -43.56
C THR A 45 25.37 -5.91 -43.73
N HIS A 46 24.68 -5.52 -42.65
CA HIS A 46 23.54 -4.58 -42.69
C HIS A 46 23.57 -3.63 -41.47
N PRO A 47 24.58 -2.74 -41.36
CA PRO A 47 24.73 -1.83 -40.22
C PRO A 47 23.59 -0.80 -40.09
N ASP A 48 22.93 -0.46 -41.19
CA ASP A 48 21.75 0.39 -41.27
C ASP A 48 20.54 -0.22 -40.56
N VAL A 49 20.29 -1.52 -40.77
CA VAL A 49 19.25 -2.29 -40.06
C VAL A 49 19.49 -2.27 -38.55
N VAL A 50 20.74 -2.50 -38.13
CA VAL A 50 21.09 -2.49 -36.71
C VAL A 50 20.89 -1.10 -36.11
N ALA A 51 21.22 -0.03 -36.85
CA ALA A 51 20.98 1.33 -36.41
C ALA A 51 19.49 1.63 -36.21
N GLU A 52 18.61 1.18 -37.11
CA GLU A 52 17.15 1.33 -36.98
C GLU A 52 16.59 0.56 -35.77
N ILE A 53 17.03 -0.69 -35.57
CA ILE A 53 16.64 -1.50 -34.40
C ILE A 53 17.06 -0.83 -33.09
N VAL A 54 18.30 -0.34 -33.01
CA VAL A 54 18.82 0.34 -31.81
C VAL A 54 18.08 1.66 -31.56
N ALA A 55 17.80 2.43 -32.60
CA ALA A 55 17.03 3.66 -32.50
C ALA A 55 15.61 3.38 -32.00
N GLY A 56 14.92 2.39 -32.56
CA GLY A 56 13.59 1.97 -32.12
C GLY A 56 13.57 1.44 -30.69
N ALA A 57 14.56 0.65 -30.29
CA ALA A 57 14.68 0.14 -28.92
C ALA A 57 14.90 1.28 -27.91
N THR A 58 15.69 2.29 -28.28
CA THR A 58 15.97 3.46 -27.43
C THR A 58 14.73 4.35 -27.31
N ALA A 59 13.99 4.57 -28.40
CA ALA A 59 12.73 5.30 -28.37
C ALA A 59 11.69 4.61 -27.46
N ASN A 60 11.50 3.30 -27.64
CA ASN A 60 10.57 2.51 -26.80
C ASN A 60 10.99 2.50 -25.32
N GLN A 61 12.29 2.41 -25.03
CA GLN A 61 12.80 2.50 -23.67
C GLN A 61 12.54 3.89 -23.07
N SER A 62 12.75 4.96 -23.86
CA SER A 62 12.48 6.32 -23.43
C SER A 62 11.01 6.53 -23.06
N GLU A 63 10.07 6.00 -23.86
CA GLU A 63 8.64 6.07 -23.56
C GLU A 63 8.25 5.29 -22.30
N ALA A 64 8.80 4.07 -22.14
CA ALA A 64 8.56 3.25 -20.96
C ALA A 64 9.09 3.93 -19.68
N VAL A 65 10.28 4.53 -19.75
CA VAL A 65 10.86 5.30 -18.64
C VAL A 65 10.01 6.54 -18.34
N ALA A 66 9.60 7.30 -19.35
CA ALA A 66 8.75 8.47 -19.16
C ALA A 66 7.42 8.12 -18.46
N THR A 67 6.79 7.01 -18.88
CA THR A 67 5.56 6.51 -18.27
C THR A 67 5.78 6.11 -16.80
N ALA A 68 6.87 5.40 -16.51
CA ALA A 68 7.20 5.00 -15.15
C ALA A 68 7.49 6.21 -14.24
N VAL A 69 8.19 7.22 -14.75
CA VAL A 69 8.46 8.47 -14.02
C VAL A 69 7.17 9.22 -13.73
N ALA A 70 6.26 9.33 -14.70
CA ALA A 70 4.97 10.00 -14.49
C ALA A 70 4.11 9.27 -13.44
N ALA A 71 4.09 7.94 -13.47
CA ALA A 71 3.39 7.13 -12.47
C ALA A 71 3.98 7.34 -11.06
N GLU A 72 5.31 7.41 -10.94
CA GLU A 72 5.97 7.63 -9.66
C GLU A 72 5.75 9.05 -9.13
N GLN A 73 5.81 10.07 -9.99
CA GLN A 73 5.48 11.45 -9.61
C GLN A 73 4.04 11.55 -9.11
N LYS A 74 3.11 10.86 -9.79
CA LYS A 74 1.71 10.79 -9.34
C LYS A 74 1.60 10.11 -7.98
N ARG A 75 2.27 8.97 -7.76
CA ARG A 75 2.30 8.28 -6.46
C ARG A 75 2.79 9.21 -5.34
N ILE A 76 3.89 9.92 -5.57
CA ILE A 76 4.47 10.87 -4.62
C ILE A 76 3.48 11.98 -4.30
N ALA A 77 2.88 12.59 -5.32
CA ALA A 77 1.89 13.66 -5.13
C ALA A 77 0.66 13.16 -4.35
N ASP A 78 0.16 11.97 -4.67
CA ASP A 78 -0.99 11.36 -3.99
C ASP A 78 -0.66 11.04 -2.52
N ILE A 79 0.57 10.61 -2.20
CA ILE A 79 1.02 10.40 -0.81
C ILE A 79 1.19 11.74 -0.07
N GLN A 80 1.81 12.74 -0.70
CA GLN A 80 2.00 14.06 -0.10
C GLN A 80 0.67 14.75 0.20
N ALA A 81 -0.35 14.56 -0.63
CA ALA A 81 -1.70 15.07 -0.40
C ALA A 81 -2.36 14.52 0.87
N LEU A 82 -1.87 13.40 1.42
CA LEU A 82 -2.34 12.83 2.68
C LEU A 82 -1.68 13.45 3.91
N SER A 83 -0.73 14.38 3.74
CA SER A 83 -0.01 14.98 4.84
C SER A 83 -0.96 15.66 5.83
N ARG A 84 -0.82 15.29 7.10
CA ARG A 84 -1.59 15.84 8.22
C ARG A 84 -0.66 16.05 9.42
N PRO A 85 -0.90 17.09 10.24
CA PRO A 85 -0.13 17.32 11.45
C PRO A 85 -0.10 16.07 12.36
N GLY A 86 1.08 15.69 12.82
CA GLY A 86 1.29 14.58 13.75
C GLY A 86 1.39 13.19 13.10
N TYR A 87 1.47 13.11 11.76
CA TYR A 87 1.65 11.88 10.98
C TYR A 87 2.81 11.97 9.96
N GLU A 88 3.69 12.96 10.08
CA GLU A 88 4.78 13.28 9.15
C GLU A 88 5.76 12.11 8.98
N SER A 89 5.98 11.33 10.04
CA SER A 89 6.84 10.15 9.99
C SER A 89 6.29 9.04 9.10
N ILE A 90 4.96 8.85 9.08
CA ILE A 90 4.28 7.86 8.23
C ILE A 90 4.43 8.27 6.76
N ILE A 91 4.20 9.55 6.46
CA ILE A 91 4.35 10.11 5.11
C ILE A 91 5.79 9.98 4.63
N SER A 92 6.76 10.43 5.44
CA SER A 92 8.18 10.39 5.08
C SER A 92 8.66 8.97 4.79
N LYS A 93 8.25 8.00 5.62
CA LYS A 93 8.57 6.58 5.40
C LYS A 93 7.92 6.04 4.12
N ALA A 94 6.69 6.43 3.82
CA ALA A 94 5.99 6.01 2.59
C ALA A 94 6.60 6.62 1.33
N LEU A 95 7.12 7.84 1.38
CA LEU A 95 7.82 8.46 0.26
C LEU A 95 9.16 7.77 -0.03
N SER A 96 9.86 7.29 1.00
CA SER A 96 11.13 6.57 0.85
C SER A 96 11.00 5.15 0.27
N ASP A 97 9.80 4.57 0.29
CA ASP A 97 9.54 3.22 -0.22
C ASP A 97 8.65 3.28 -1.47
N THR A 98 9.22 2.91 -2.62
CA THR A 98 8.53 2.94 -3.92
C THR A 98 7.41 1.89 -4.05
N LYS A 99 7.33 0.92 -3.12
CA LYS A 99 6.30 -0.13 -3.13
C LYS A 99 5.04 0.27 -2.36
N VAL A 100 5.12 1.30 -1.54
CA VAL A 100 3.99 1.74 -0.71
C VAL A 100 3.01 2.55 -1.55
N THR A 101 1.75 2.12 -1.55
CA THR A 101 0.67 2.83 -2.25
C THR A 101 0.00 3.87 -1.34
N PRO A 102 -0.63 4.92 -1.91
CA PRO A 102 -1.38 5.90 -1.13
C PRO A 102 -2.45 5.28 -0.23
N GLU A 103 -3.09 4.17 -0.64
CA GLU A 103 -4.10 3.45 0.14
C GLU A 103 -3.52 2.83 1.40
N GLN A 104 -2.32 2.24 1.29
CA GLN A 104 -1.62 1.69 2.45
C GLN A 104 -1.21 2.79 3.44
N VAL A 105 -0.89 3.99 2.95
CA VAL A 105 -0.62 5.15 3.80
C VAL A 105 -1.88 5.56 4.57
N LYS A 106 -3.04 5.63 3.90
CA LYS A 106 -4.33 5.93 4.55
C LYS A 106 -4.65 4.94 5.68
N ILE A 107 -4.44 3.64 5.45
CA ILE A 107 -4.65 2.60 6.47
C ILE A 107 -3.72 2.83 7.67
N LYS A 108 -2.42 3.01 7.44
CA LYS A 108 -1.45 3.28 8.53
C LYS A 108 -1.81 4.54 9.34
N MET A 109 -2.28 5.59 8.67
CA MET A 109 -2.74 6.79 9.35
C MET A 109 -4.00 6.55 10.17
N PHE A 110 -4.95 5.75 9.65
CA PHE A 110 -6.17 5.37 10.36
C PHE A 110 -5.87 4.53 11.60
N ASP A 111 -4.99 3.54 11.49
CA ASP A 111 -4.56 2.71 12.62
C ASP A 111 -3.87 3.56 13.70
N ALA A 112 -2.98 4.47 13.29
CA ALA A 112 -2.32 5.39 14.21
C ALA A 112 -3.32 6.37 14.87
N MET A 113 -4.36 6.80 14.16
CA MET A 113 -5.43 7.62 14.72
C MET A 113 -6.26 6.85 15.76
N ASN A 114 -6.63 5.62 15.46
CA ASN A 114 -7.37 4.77 16.40
C ASN A 114 -6.55 4.44 17.64
N SER A 115 -5.25 4.17 17.52
CA SER A 115 -4.36 3.95 18.66
C SER A 115 -4.35 5.17 19.58
N LYS A 116 -4.09 6.36 19.02
CA LYS A 116 -4.10 7.62 19.80
C LYS A 116 -5.45 7.87 20.47
N ARG A 117 -6.56 7.61 19.77
CA ARG A 117 -7.90 7.77 20.34
C ARG A 117 -8.11 6.84 21.54
N THR A 118 -7.71 5.57 21.43
CA THR A 118 -7.82 4.60 22.52
C THR A 118 -6.93 4.99 23.70
N GLU A 119 -5.68 5.38 23.45
CA GLU A 119 -4.76 5.85 24.49
C GLU A 119 -5.30 7.08 25.22
N THR A 120 -5.81 8.06 24.47
CA THR A 120 -6.37 9.30 25.02
C THR A 120 -7.65 9.02 25.82
N ALA A 121 -8.53 8.14 25.34
CA ALA A 121 -9.72 7.72 26.06
C ALA A 121 -9.37 7.03 27.39
N SER A 122 -8.37 6.14 27.39
CA SER A 122 -7.88 5.49 28.61
C SER A 122 -7.28 6.50 29.59
N ALA A 123 -6.50 7.46 29.09
CA ALA A 123 -5.92 8.53 29.92
C ALA A 123 -7.01 9.41 30.56
N HIS A 124 -8.03 9.82 29.80
CA HIS A 124 -9.16 10.59 30.34
C HIS A 124 -9.99 9.78 31.35
N SER A 125 -10.14 8.47 31.14
CA SER A 125 -10.84 7.61 32.10
C SER A 125 -10.10 7.54 33.44
N ALA A 126 -8.76 7.39 33.40
CA ALA A 126 -7.94 7.37 34.61
C ALA A 126 -7.94 8.73 35.33
N ASP A 127 -7.84 9.83 34.57
CA ASP A 127 -7.90 11.19 35.10
C ASP A 127 -9.27 11.48 35.74
N GLY A 128 -10.36 11.07 35.08
CA GLY A 128 -11.72 11.19 35.63
C GLY A 128 -11.93 10.40 36.92
N GLU A 129 -11.33 9.21 37.03
CA GLU A 129 -11.38 8.43 38.27
C GLU A 129 -10.57 9.10 39.41
N SER A 130 -9.42 9.69 39.09
CA SER A 130 -8.61 10.45 40.05
C SER A 130 -9.37 11.68 40.54
N LEU A 131 -9.91 12.48 39.62
CA LEU A 131 -10.72 13.67 39.96
C LEU A 131 -11.97 13.29 40.77
N GLY A 132 -12.59 12.15 40.47
CA GLY A 132 -13.71 11.63 41.24
C GLY A 132 -13.33 11.31 42.68
N LYS A 133 -12.17 10.67 42.90
CA LYS A 133 -11.64 10.40 44.25
C LYS A 133 -11.29 11.70 44.99
N ASP A 134 -10.59 12.61 44.33
CA ASP A 134 -10.21 13.90 44.90
C ASP A 134 -11.45 14.72 45.30
N LEU A 135 -12.53 14.68 44.49
CA LEU A 135 -13.79 15.36 44.79
C LEU A 135 -14.49 14.77 46.02
N VAL A 136 -14.46 13.45 46.20
CA VAL A 136 -14.98 12.77 47.39
C VAL A 136 -14.19 13.17 48.63
N GLU A 137 -12.86 13.27 48.52
CA GLU A 137 -11.98 13.68 49.62
C GLU A 137 -12.14 15.17 49.99
N LEU A 138 -12.19 16.08 49.00
CA LEU A 138 -12.36 17.53 49.20
C LEU A 138 -13.78 17.94 49.59
N GLY A 139 -14.79 17.19 49.15
CA GLY A 139 -16.20 17.44 49.46
C GLY A 139 -16.57 17.23 50.92
N GLY A 140 -15.62 16.79 51.77
CA GLY A 140 -15.86 16.52 53.17
C GLY A 140 -16.92 15.43 53.33
N GLY A 141 -16.75 14.33 52.59
CA GLY A 141 -17.56 13.12 52.73
C GLY A 141 -17.48 12.61 54.17
N SER A 142 -18.35 13.14 55.02
CA SER A 142 -18.59 12.66 56.37
C SER A 142 -18.91 11.17 56.26
N ALA A 143 -18.10 10.35 56.91
CA ALA A 143 -18.35 8.93 57.10
C ALA A 143 -19.66 8.65 57.89
N ASP A 144 -20.36 9.68 58.38
CA ASP A 144 -21.67 9.58 59.02
C ASP A 144 -22.87 9.86 58.07
N GLY A 145 -22.62 9.99 56.76
CA GLY A 145 -23.67 10.01 55.72
C GLY A 145 -23.80 8.69 54.97
N ALA A 146 -23.09 7.64 55.38
CA ALA A 146 -23.21 6.30 54.84
C ALA A 146 -24.58 5.71 55.21
N ASP A 147 -25.63 6.15 54.49
CA ASP A 147 -26.80 5.31 54.32
C ASP A 147 -26.29 4.02 53.67
N ALA A 148 -26.36 2.93 54.43
CA ALA A 148 -25.98 1.58 54.05
C ALA A 148 -26.98 1.02 53.02
N ASN A 149 -27.21 1.76 51.94
CA ASN A 149 -27.91 1.30 50.78
C ASN A 149 -26.87 0.87 49.76
N THR A 150 -26.70 -0.45 49.66
CA THR A 150 -26.44 -1.15 48.39
C THR A 150 -26.88 -0.27 47.23
N SER A 151 -25.96 0.08 46.33
CA SER A 151 -26.26 0.93 45.17
C SER A 151 -27.59 0.50 44.54
N ASP A 152 -28.40 1.45 44.05
CA ASP A 152 -29.68 1.13 43.41
C ASP A 152 -29.54 0.05 42.31
N ASP A 153 -28.34 -0.06 41.73
CA ASP A 153 -27.94 -1.12 40.81
C ASP A 153 -27.96 -2.52 41.44
N GLU A 154 -27.44 -2.73 42.65
CA GLU A 154 -27.49 -4.04 43.34
C GLU A 154 -28.92 -4.46 43.70
N LYS A 155 -29.77 -3.51 44.10
CA LYS A 155 -31.20 -3.78 44.34
C LYS A 155 -31.95 -4.10 43.05
N ALA A 156 -31.62 -3.41 41.95
CA ALA A 156 -32.20 -3.66 40.64
C ALA A 156 -31.80 -5.05 40.11
N VAL A 157 -30.55 -5.47 40.28
CA VAL A 157 -30.08 -6.81 39.89
C VAL A 157 -30.75 -7.91 40.72
N ALA A 158 -30.91 -7.70 42.03
CA ALA A 158 -31.62 -8.66 42.88
C ALA A 158 -33.12 -8.78 42.49
N ALA A 159 -33.78 -7.66 42.21
CA ALA A 159 -35.18 -7.65 41.78
C ALA A 159 -35.39 -8.34 40.41
N MET A 160 -34.46 -8.16 39.45
CA MET A 160 -34.52 -8.87 38.18
C MET A 160 -34.24 -10.38 38.33
N ALA A 161 -33.34 -10.76 39.23
CA ALA A 161 -33.06 -12.17 39.51
C ALA A 161 -34.27 -12.89 40.15
N GLU A 162 -34.97 -12.22 41.07
CA GLU A 162 -36.16 -12.77 41.72
C GLU A 162 -37.36 -12.86 40.77
N ALA A 163 -37.58 -11.83 39.94
CA ALA A 163 -38.60 -11.86 38.88
C ALA A 163 -38.30 -12.97 37.84
N GLY A 164 -37.03 -13.17 37.51
CA GLY A 164 -36.58 -14.22 36.59
C GLY A 164 -36.71 -15.64 37.14
N LYS A 165 -36.65 -15.84 38.46
CA LYS A 165 -36.95 -17.13 39.12
C LYS A 165 -38.46 -17.40 39.16
N LYS A 166 -39.25 -16.37 39.49
CA LYS A 166 -40.71 -16.45 39.53
C LYS A 166 -41.32 -16.71 38.15
N ALA A 167 -40.76 -16.15 37.09
CA ALA A 167 -41.17 -16.42 35.70
C ALA A 167 -40.77 -17.83 35.20
N ARG A 168 -39.75 -18.44 35.81
CA ARG A 168 -39.30 -19.82 35.50
C ARG A 168 -39.97 -20.90 36.34
N GLY A 169 -40.84 -20.52 37.27
CA GLY A 169 -41.56 -21.48 38.13
C GLY A 169 -40.67 -22.17 39.17
N GLU A 170 -39.49 -21.61 39.45
CA GLU A 170 -38.57 -22.12 40.48
C GLU A 170 -38.83 -21.39 41.80
N MET A 171 -39.95 -21.73 42.45
CA MET A 171 -40.17 -21.55 43.89
C MET A 171 -40.77 -22.83 44.47
#